data_AF-A0A0K1ECU8-F1
#
_entry.id   AF-A0A0K1ECU8-F1
#
_cell.length_a   1.000
_cell.length_b   1.000
_cell.length_c   1.000
_cell.angle_alpha   90.00
_cell.angle_beta   90.00
_cell.angle_gamma   90.00
#
_symmetry.space_group_name_H-M   'P 1'
#
loop_
_entity.id
_entity.type
_entity.pdbx_description
1 polymer ?
#
loop_
_entity_poly.entity_id
_entity_poly.type
_entity_poly.pdbx_seq_one_letter_code
_entity_poly.pdbx_strand_id
1 'polypeptide(L)'
;MTKQLEAIVDEVVVDGYDDWLYLGWISSRVNEGLGLPDTRPGVFDEERLQNTIAVISYVVSNDLMVVGEFGRTMDDFVPWGVTGPEALTRIEKEWRALGRNPRLWEICWFENTAAGHERALRSGLINRREAQHRCPTLRLVVTLDARMSRWCARPIERGHPDGSLTSVLHEGSASCWAAAARHRPGCSWTQRNPDPQGTRPQTGAPHGFDPYQER
;
A
#
# COMPACT_ATOMS: atom_id res chain seq x y z
N MET A 1 -2.51 -28.21 11.10
CA MET A 1 -3.08 -27.01 10.45
C MET A 1 -3.86 -27.48 9.23
N THR A 2 -5.01 -26.88 8.89
CA THR A 2 -5.77 -27.27 7.69
C THR A 2 -5.10 -26.69 6.44
N LYS A 3 -5.26 -27.33 5.28
CA LYS A 3 -4.75 -26.80 3.99
C LYS A 3 -5.22 -25.37 3.69
N GLN A 4 -6.40 -25.00 4.18
CA GLN A 4 -6.96 -23.67 4.02
C GLN A 4 -6.17 -22.62 4.81
N LEU A 5 -5.80 -22.92 6.06
CA LEU A 5 -4.96 -22.03 6.87
C LEU A 5 -3.55 -21.88 6.27
N GLU A 6 -3.00 -22.94 5.67
CA GLU A 6 -1.73 -22.85 4.94
C GLU A 6 -1.79 -21.86 3.77
N ALA A 7 -2.88 -21.89 2.98
CA ALA A 7 -3.07 -20.93 1.90
C ALA A 7 -3.19 -19.48 2.41
N ILE A 8 -3.90 -19.27 3.53
CA ILE A 8 -4.01 -17.95 4.16
C ILE A 8 -2.65 -17.46 4.65
N VAL A 9 -1.84 -18.33 5.26
CA VAL A 9 -0.46 -18.00 5.67
C VAL A 9 0.37 -17.58 4.46
N ASP A 10 0.29 -18.30 3.35
CA ASP A 10 1.04 -17.94 2.15
C ASP A 10 0.61 -16.57 1.59
N GLU A 11 -0.69 -16.25 1.62
CA GLU A 11 -1.19 -14.92 1.24
C GLU A 11 -0.69 -13.81 2.17
N VAL A 12 -0.73 -14.04 3.49
CA VAL A 12 -0.24 -13.08 4.49
C VAL A 12 1.26 -12.82 4.29
N VAL A 13 2.06 -13.88 4.15
CA VAL A 13 3.51 -13.75 3.96
C VAL A 13 3.85 -13.10 2.61
N VAL A 14 3.03 -13.31 1.58
CA VAL A 14 3.16 -12.63 0.29
C VAL A 14 2.76 -11.16 0.36
N ASP A 15 1.69 -10.82 1.09
CA ASP A 15 1.32 -9.42 1.35
C ASP A 15 2.47 -8.70 2.08
N GLY A 16 3.11 -9.36 3.06
CA GLY A 16 4.20 -8.80 3.86
C GLY A 16 5.57 -8.76 3.17
N TYR A 17 5.66 -9.18 1.89
CA TYR A 17 6.91 -9.21 1.15
C TYR A 17 7.39 -7.80 0.73
N ASP A 18 6.45 -6.91 0.38
CA ASP A 18 6.75 -5.56 -0.12
C ASP A 18 6.38 -4.46 0.88
N ASP A 19 5.69 -4.79 1.99
CA ASP A 19 5.16 -3.82 2.94
C ASP A 19 5.00 -4.43 4.35
N TRP A 20 4.84 -3.58 5.36
CA TRP A 20 4.47 -4.01 6.70
C TRP A 20 2.96 -4.20 6.79
N LEU A 21 2.54 -5.24 7.53
CA LEU A 21 1.14 -5.55 7.70
C LEU A 21 0.65 -5.10 9.06
N TYR A 22 -0.48 -4.40 9.13
CA TYR A 22 -1.15 -4.15 10.40
C TYR A 22 -2.10 -5.30 10.75
N LEU A 23 -2.39 -5.48 12.04
CA LEU A 23 -3.23 -6.57 12.54
C LEU A 23 -4.61 -6.69 11.86
N GLY A 24 -5.26 -5.55 11.60
CA GLY A 24 -6.55 -5.51 10.92
C GLY A 24 -6.51 -6.06 9.49
N TRP A 25 -5.38 -5.92 8.78
CA TRP A 25 -5.20 -6.49 7.45
C TRP A 25 -5.13 -8.02 7.50
N ILE A 26 -4.31 -8.58 8.38
CA ILE A 26 -4.20 -10.04 8.57
C ILE A 26 -5.57 -10.61 8.96
N SER A 27 -6.27 -9.95 9.89
CA SER A 27 -7.63 -10.31 10.28
C SER A 27 -8.60 -10.35 9.09
N SER A 28 -8.48 -9.40 8.15
CA SER A 28 -9.28 -9.37 6.93
C SER A 28 -8.98 -10.56 6.01
N ARG A 29 -7.69 -10.89 5.81
CA ARG A 29 -7.27 -12.05 5.01
C ARG A 29 -7.75 -13.37 5.59
N VAL A 30 -7.69 -13.51 6.90
CA VAL A 30 -8.21 -14.68 7.61
C VAL A 30 -9.72 -14.81 7.38
N ASN A 31 -10.47 -13.72 7.53
CA ASN A 31 -11.92 -13.72 7.31
C ASN A 31 -12.28 -14.10 5.87
N GLU A 32 -11.62 -13.47 4.89
CA GLU A 32 -11.79 -13.74 3.46
C GLU A 32 -11.46 -15.19 3.11
N GLY A 33 -10.28 -15.66 3.51
CA GLY A 33 -9.81 -17.01 3.18
C GLY A 33 -10.60 -18.13 3.86
N LEU A 34 -11.24 -17.84 5.00
CA LEU A 34 -12.16 -18.77 5.67
C LEU A 34 -13.60 -18.69 5.15
N GLY A 35 -13.93 -17.70 4.31
CA GLY A 35 -15.29 -17.48 3.82
C GLY A 35 -16.27 -17.07 4.92
N LEU A 36 -15.76 -16.44 5.98
CA LEU A 36 -16.59 -15.94 7.08
C LEU A 36 -17.39 -14.71 6.62
N PRO A 37 -18.65 -14.56 7.07
CA PRO A 37 -19.47 -13.43 6.67
C PRO A 37 -18.83 -12.11 7.11
N ASP A 38 -19.03 -11.07 6.30
CA ASP A 38 -18.55 -9.74 6.64
C ASP A 38 -19.31 -9.25 7.89
N THR A 39 -18.60 -9.21 9.02
CA THR A 39 -19.16 -8.73 10.28
C THR A 39 -19.48 -7.25 10.17
N ARG A 40 -20.63 -6.82 10.72
CA ARG A 40 -20.97 -5.40 10.80
C ARG A 40 -19.82 -4.63 11.47
N PRO A 41 -19.45 -3.44 10.95
CA PRO A 41 -18.43 -2.61 11.58
C PRO A 41 -18.73 -2.37 13.06
N GLY A 42 -17.72 -2.54 13.92
CA GLY A 42 -17.83 -2.30 15.36
C GLY A 42 -18.35 -3.49 16.19
N VAL A 43 -18.63 -4.64 15.58
CA VAL A 43 -18.96 -5.87 16.33
C VAL A 43 -17.67 -6.65 16.60
N PHE A 44 -17.45 -7.04 17.85
CA PHE A 44 -16.42 -8.00 18.22
C PHE A 44 -16.85 -9.42 17.85
N ASP A 45 -15.96 -10.15 17.19
CA ASP A 45 -16.18 -11.52 16.77
C ASP A 45 -15.06 -12.39 17.35
N GLU A 46 -15.42 -13.24 18.32
CA GLU A 46 -14.50 -14.13 19.00
C GLU A 46 -13.93 -15.19 18.04
N GLU A 47 -14.73 -15.70 17.10
CA GLU A 47 -14.26 -16.69 16.11
C GLU A 47 -13.20 -16.07 15.21
N ARG A 48 -13.44 -14.83 14.74
CA ARG A 48 -12.46 -14.08 13.95
C ARG A 48 -11.18 -13.82 14.71
N LEU A 49 -11.26 -13.45 15.99
CA LEU A 49 -10.09 -13.27 16.85
C LEU A 49 -9.30 -14.59 16.96
N GLN A 50 -9.95 -15.71 17.31
CA GLN A 50 -9.27 -17.00 17.49
C GLN A 50 -8.61 -17.49 16.19
N ASN A 51 -9.30 -17.36 15.05
CA ASN A 51 -8.73 -17.73 13.75
C ASN A 51 -7.54 -16.83 13.36
N THR A 52 -7.62 -15.54 13.67
CA THR A 52 -6.52 -14.61 13.39
C THR A 52 -5.31 -14.91 14.27
N ILE A 53 -5.53 -15.14 15.57
CA ILE A 53 -4.47 -15.53 16.52
C ILE A 53 -3.82 -16.86 16.10
N ALA A 54 -4.58 -17.82 15.57
CA ALA A 54 -4.01 -19.07 15.06
C ALA A 54 -3.04 -18.84 13.89
N VAL A 55 -3.39 -17.97 12.94
CA VAL A 55 -2.50 -17.61 11.82
C VAL A 55 -1.27 -16.84 12.30
N ILE A 56 -1.46 -15.85 13.19
CA ILE A 56 -0.34 -15.07 13.76
C ILE A 56 0.60 -15.99 14.55
N SER A 57 0.04 -16.88 15.36
CA SER A 57 0.81 -17.86 16.13
C SER A 57 1.65 -18.74 15.22
N TYR A 58 1.11 -19.19 14.10
CA TYR A 58 1.86 -19.95 13.12
C TYR A 58 3.01 -19.14 12.50
N VAL A 59 2.75 -17.92 11.99
CA VAL A 59 3.81 -17.13 11.33
C VAL A 59 4.92 -16.70 12.29
N VAL A 60 4.58 -16.36 13.54
CA VAL A 60 5.57 -15.97 14.55
C VAL A 60 6.34 -17.19 15.06
N SER A 61 5.68 -18.31 15.36
CA SER A 61 6.35 -19.50 15.90
C SER A 61 7.25 -20.21 14.90
N ASN A 62 7.02 -20.01 13.60
CA ASN A 62 7.86 -20.53 12.52
C ASN A 62 8.87 -19.49 11.99
N ASP A 63 9.08 -18.39 12.72
CA ASP A 63 10.01 -17.31 12.36
C ASP A 63 9.76 -16.76 10.95
N LEU A 64 8.50 -16.69 10.51
CA LEU A 64 8.13 -16.13 9.19
C LEU A 64 7.90 -14.63 9.27
N MET A 65 7.37 -14.16 10.41
CA MET A 65 7.14 -12.74 10.66
C MET A 65 7.51 -12.39 12.10
N VAL A 66 7.94 -11.15 12.29
CA VAL A 66 8.18 -10.55 13.61
C VAL A 66 7.10 -9.52 13.92
N VAL A 67 6.73 -9.41 15.20
CA VAL A 67 5.74 -8.43 15.69
C VAL A 67 6.45 -7.20 16.23
N GLY A 68 5.93 -6.03 15.89
CA GLY A 68 6.51 -4.76 16.29
C GLY A 68 5.56 -3.59 16.13
N GLU A 69 6.15 -2.41 16.08
CA GLU A 69 5.49 -1.13 15.87
C GLU A 69 6.32 -0.25 14.93
N PHE A 70 5.72 0.84 14.45
CA PHE A 70 6.48 1.87 13.78
C PHE A 70 7.36 2.61 14.77
N GLY A 71 8.60 2.89 14.38
CA GLY A 71 9.38 3.88 15.08
C GLY A 71 8.83 5.30 14.86
N ARG A 72 9.47 6.26 15.51
CA ARG A 72 8.93 7.64 15.63
C ARG A 72 8.79 8.36 14.30
N THR A 73 9.60 7.99 13.32
CA THR A 73 9.69 8.61 12.00
C THR A 73 8.80 7.92 10.97
N MET A 74 8.18 6.80 11.33
CA MET A 74 7.37 5.93 10.46
C MET A 74 8.13 5.34 9.26
N ASP A 75 9.45 5.46 9.21
CA ASP A 75 10.33 4.90 8.19
C ASP A 75 11.08 3.64 8.68
N ASP A 76 10.95 3.32 9.97
CA ASP A 76 11.56 2.18 10.62
C ASP A 76 10.51 1.30 11.33
N PHE A 77 10.77 -0.01 11.29
CA PHE A 77 10.05 -1.00 12.07
C PHE A 77 10.85 -1.33 13.32
N VAL A 78 10.18 -1.30 14.47
CA VAL A 78 10.77 -1.60 15.77
C VAL A 78 10.13 -2.87 16.33
N PRO A 79 10.84 -4.01 16.34
CA PRO A 79 10.35 -5.22 16.98
C PRO A 79 10.07 -4.98 18.46
N TRP A 80 9.02 -5.59 19.00
CA TRP A 80 8.64 -5.40 20.41
C TRP A 80 9.66 -5.92 21.43
N GLY A 81 10.64 -6.74 21.01
CA GLY A 81 11.64 -7.30 21.91
C GLY A 81 11.08 -8.29 22.94
N VAL A 82 9.92 -8.92 22.64
CA VAL A 82 9.28 -9.95 23.47
C VAL A 82 9.24 -11.28 22.71
N THR A 83 9.03 -12.38 23.43
CA THR A 83 8.88 -13.71 22.81
C THR A 83 7.56 -13.84 22.03
N GLY A 84 7.48 -14.79 21.10
CA GLY A 84 6.26 -15.06 20.33
C GLY A 84 5.01 -15.27 21.20
N PRO A 85 5.04 -16.14 22.23
CA PRO A 85 3.90 -16.34 23.14
C PRO A 85 3.49 -15.07 23.91
N GLU A 86 4.46 -14.24 24.32
CA GLU A 86 4.18 -12.97 24.99
C GLU A 86 3.52 -11.95 24.03
N ALA A 87 4.00 -11.88 22.78
CA ALA A 87 3.40 -11.05 21.74
C ALA A 87 1.95 -11.45 21.47
N LEU A 88 1.67 -12.76 21.33
CA LEU A 88 0.31 -13.29 21.12
C LEU A 88 -0.62 -12.93 22.28
N THR A 89 -0.15 -13.13 23.52
CA THR A 89 -0.91 -12.79 24.73
C THR A 89 -1.24 -11.30 24.77
N ARG A 90 -0.28 -10.45 24.41
CA ARG A 90 -0.48 -9.00 24.33
C ARG A 90 -1.51 -8.63 23.26
N ILE A 91 -1.37 -9.15 22.04
CA ILE A 91 -2.29 -8.91 20.93
C ILE A 91 -3.72 -9.30 21.31
N GLU A 92 -3.92 -10.50 21.86
CA GLU A 92 -5.23 -10.98 22.26
C GLU A 92 -5.86 -10.09 23.33
N LYS A 93 -5.09 -9.75 24.37
CA LYS A 93 -5.55 -8.86 25.45
C LYS A 93 -5.97 -7.49 24.92
N GLU A 94 -5.14 -6.86 24.10
CA GLU A 94 -5.41 -5.52 23.56
C GLU A 94 -6.60 -5.54 22.59
N TRP A 95 -6.71 -6.57 21.75
CA TRP A 95 -7.83 -6.72 20.83
C TRP A 95 -9.15 -6.93 21.56
N ARG A 96 -9.19 -7.84 22.56
CA ARG A 96 -10.38 -7.99 23.42
C ARG A 96 -10.76 -6.68 24.10
N ALA A 97 -9.78 -5.89 24.56
CA ALA A 97 -10.03 -4.60 25.18
C ALA A 97 -10.62 -3.55 24.22
N LEU A 98 -10.33 -3.63 22.91
CA LEU A 98 -10.97 -2.77 21.91
C LEU A 98 -12.46 -3.05 21.75
N GLY A 99 -12.91 -4.29 21.99
CA GLY A 99 -14.31 -4.69 21.79
C GLY A 99 -14.80 -4.57 20.34
N ARG A 100 -13.89 -4.54 19.37
CA ARG A 100 -14.15 -4.47 17.92
C ARG A 100 -12.93 -4.94 17.12
N ASN A 101 -13.06 -5.01 15.79
CA ASN A 101 -11.91 -5.24 14.91
C ASN A 101 -10.89 -4.09 14.99
N PRO A 102 -9.57 -4.39 14.95
CA PRO A 102 -8.51 -3.40 14.99
C PRO A 102 -8.47 -2.63 13.67
N ARG A 103 -8.24 -1.34 13.75
CA ARG A 103 -8.05 -0.43 12.61
C ARG A 103 -6.57 -0.26 12.32
N LEU A 104 -6.28 0.42 11.21
CA LEU A 104 -4.93 0.89 10.91
C LEU A 104 -4.37 1.67 12.10
N TRP A 105 -3.07 1.46 12.40
CA TRP A 105 -2.34 2.05 13.53
C TRP A 105 -2.71 1.55 14.93
N GLU A 106 -3.54 0.52 15.04
CA GLU A 106 -3.90 -0.06 16.35
C GLU A 106 -3.14 -1.37 16.63
N ILE A 107 -2.82 -1.58 17.91
CA ILE A 107 -2.19 -2.78 18.48
C ILE A 107 -0.77 -3.02 17.95
N CYS A 108 -0.59 -3.52 16.73
CA CYS A 108 0.72 -3.97 16.25
C CYS A 108 0.83 -4.04 14.72
N TRP A 109 2.08 -4.21 14.29
CA TRP A 109 2.50 -4.41 12.91
C TRP A 109 3.37 -5.65 12.78
N PHE A 110 3.47 -6.16 11.56
CA PHE A 110 4.21 -7.37 11.21
C PHE A 110 5.17 -7.08 10.06
N GLU A 111 6.40 -7.52 10.22
CA GLU A 111 7.42 -7.50 9.18
C GLU A 111 7.86 -8.94 8.86
N ASN A 112 8.05 -9.23 7.58
CA ASN A 112 8.60 -10.52 7.16
C ASN A 112 10.05 -10.66 7.61
N THR A 113 10.39 -11.82 8.17
CA THR A 113 11.78 -12.22 8.38
C THR A 113 12.41 -12.67 7.06
N ALA A 114 13.68 -13.09 7.09
CA ALA A 114 14.31 -13.76 5.95
C ALA A 114 13.54 -15.04 5.54
N ALA A 115 13.12 -15.86 6.49
CA ALA A 115 12.36 -17.08 6.20
C ALA A 115 10.95 -16.78 5.67
N GLY A 116 10.33 -15.69 6.13
CA GLY A 116 9.10 -15.14 5.54
C GLY A 116 9.28 -14.80 4.06
N HIS A 117 10.29 -13.99 3.74
CA HIS A 117 10.58 -13.63 2.34
C HIS A 117 10.84 -14.85 1.45
N GLU A 118 11.60 -15.83 1.92
CA GLU A 118 11.84 -17.07 1.17
C GLU A 118 10.55 -17.88 0.93
N ARG A 119 9.67 -17.95 1.93
CA ARG A 119 8.37 -18.61 1.78
C ARG A 119 7.49 -17.85 0.79
N ALA A 120 7.46 -16.53 0.86
CA ALA A 120 6.71 -15.69 -0.07
C ALA A 120 7.13 -15.96 -1.53
N LEU A 121 8.44 -16.01 -1.79
CA LEU A 121 9.01 -16.32 -3.12
C LEU A 121 8.64 -17.73 -3.60
N ARG A 122 8.75 -18.74 -2.72
CA ARG A 122 8.41 -20.14 -3.05
C ARG A 122 6.92 -20.34 -3.35
N SER A 123 6.03 -19.51 -2.82
CA SER A 123 4.60 -19.59 -3.12
C SER A 123 4.27 -19.38 -4.61
N GLY A 124 5.15 -18.68 -5.34
CA GLY A 124 4.91 -18.27 -6.73
C GLY A 124 3.84 -17.17 -6.89
N LEU A 125 3.27 -16.66 -5.80
CA LEU A 125 2.19 -15.66 -5.82
C LEU A 125 2.69 -14.23 -6.07
N ILE A 126 3.95 -13.92 -5.71
CA ILE A 126 4.55 -12.59 -5.94
C ILE A 126 4.52 -12.23 -7.43
N ASN A 127 4.99 -13.14 -8.30
CA ASN A 127 4.99 -12.95 -9.75
C ASN A 127 3.59 -12.75 -10.34
N ARG A 128 2.56 -13.32 -9.71
CA ARG A 128 1.16 -13.20 -10.17
C ARG A 128 0.62 -11.79 -9.94
N ARG A 129 0.97 -11.16 -8.82
CA ARG A 129 0.48 -9.82 -8.47
C ARG A 129 1.16 -8.74 -9.27
N GLU A 130 2.46 -8.85 -9.51
CA GLU A 130 3.12 -7.96 -10.46
C GLU A 130 2.47 -8.05 -11.85
N ALA A 131 2.12 -9.24 -12.31
CA ALA A 131 1.40 -9.42 -13.58
C ALA A 131 -0.03 -8.84 -13.56
N GLN A 132 -0.74 -8.91 -12.43
CA GLN A 132 -2.07 -8.29 -12.27
C GLN A 132 -2.01 -6.76 -12.18
N HIS A 133 -0.93 -6.19 -11.64
CA HIS A 133 -0.72 -4.75 -11.56
C HIS A 133 0.02 -4.15 -12.76
N ARG A 134 0.30 -4.93 -13.82
CA ARG A 134 0.92 -4.48 -15.09
C ARG A 134 0.00 -3.64 -15.98
N CYS A 135 -0.95 -2.89 -15.41
CA CYS A 135 -1.47 -1.69 -16.06
C CYS A 135 -0.66 -0.50 -15.51
N PRO A 136 0.29 0.08 -16.26
CA PRO A 136 1.25 1.07 -15.77
C PRO A 136 0.62 2.34 -15.17
N THR A 137 -0.68 2.55 -15.40
CA THR A 137 -1.42 3.73 -14.94
C THR A 137 -1.98 3.60 -13.52
N LEU A 138 -2.05 2.38 -12.94
CA LEU A 138 -2.81 2.16 -11.71
C LEU A 138 -2.01 2.44 -10.42
N ARG A 139 -0.68 2.48 -10.47
CA ARG A 139 0.17 2.70 -9.28
C ARG A 139 0.46 4.18 -9.00
N LEU A 140 0.02 5.10 -9.86
CA LEU A 140 0.25 6.54 -9.68
C LEU A 140 -0.89 7.46 -10.16
N VAL A 141 -2.16 7.03 -10.12
CA VAL A 141 -3.30 7.94 -10.35
C VAL A 141 -4.47 7.55 -9.45
N VAL A 142 -4.36 7.86 -8.15
CA VAL A 142 -5.54 7.94 -7.28
C VAL A 142 -5.55 9.28 -6.57
N THR A 143 -5.45 10.35 -7.35
CA THR A 143 -6.09 11.63 -7.05
C THR A 143 -6.14 12.39 -8.36
N LEU A 144 -7.35 12.61 -8.91
CA LEU A 144 -7.81 13.88 -9.53
C LEU A 144 -8.85 13.72 -10.66
N ASP A 145 -9.07 12.55 -11.29
CA ASP A 145 -10.05 12.47 -12.40
C ASP A 145 -10.86 11.15 -12.50
N ALA A 146 -12.17 11.24 -12.30
CA ALA A 146 -13.12 10.12 -12.36
C ALA A 146 -13.30 9.51 -13.77
N ARG A 147 -12.85 10.20 -14.82
CA ARG A 147 -12.84 9.73 -16.21
C ARG A 147 -11.63 8.83 -16.48
N MET A 148 -10.48 9.09 -15.86
CA MET A 148 -9.31 8.21 -15.92
C MET A 148 -9.54 6.88 -15.19
N SER A 149 -10.19 6.90 -14.02
CA SER A 149 -10.54 5.68 -13.29
C SER A 149 -11.48 4.77 -14.09
N ARG A 150 -12.44 5.33 -14.81
CA ARG A 150 -13.35 4.56 -15.69
C ARG A 150 -12.66 3.99 -16.93
N TRP A 151 -11.59 4.60 -17.39
CA TRP A 151 -10.82 4.12 -18.53
C TRP A 151 -9.92 2.94 -18.14
N CYS A 152 -9.24 3.03 -16.99
CA CYS A 152 -8.38 1.94 -16.48
C CYS A 152 -9.14 0.66 -16.12
N ALA A 153 -10.45 0.74 -15.91
CA ALA A 153 -11.31 -0.40 -15.59
C ALA A 153 -11.81 -1.19 -16.82
N ARG A 154 -11.40 -0.85 -18.05
CA ARG A 154 -11.83 -1.56 -19.26
C ARG A 154 -10.86 -2.68 -19.68
N PRO A 155 -11.35 -3.83 -20.18
CA PRO A 155 -10.50 -4.88 -20.75
C PRO A 155 -9.70 -4.38 -21.96
N ILE A 156 -8.41 -4.73 -22.00
CA ILE A 156 -7.45 -4.33 -23.05
C ILE A 156 -7.65 -5.21 -24.30
N GLU A 157 -8.82 -5.12 -24.94
CA GLU A 157 -9.07 -5.80 -26.22
C GLU A 157 -9.34 -4.84 -27.39
N ARG A 158 -9.26 -3.52 -27.17
CA ARG A 158 -9.40 -2.55 -28.27
C ARG A 158 -8.23 -1.59 -28.30
N GLY A 159 -7.46 -1.66 -29.38
CA GLY A 159 -6.44 -0.68 -29.73
C GLY A 159 -7.03 0.73 -29.80
N HIS A 160 -6.17 1.72 -29.56
CA HIS A 160 -6.48 3.15 -29.56
C HIS A 160 -7.02 3.58 -30.93
N PRO A 161 -8.24 4.14 -31.03
CA PRO A 161 -8.58 4.95 -32.18
C PRO A 161 -7.88 6.31 -31.98
N ASP A 162 -7.04 6.66 -32.94
CA ASP A 162 -6.48 7.99 -33.18
C ASP A 162 -5.36 8.44 -32.22
N GLY A 163 -4.15 8.43 -32.78
CA GLY A 163 -2.95 8.94 -32.13
C GLY A 163 -2.89 10.46 -32.15
N SER A 164 -2.76 11.06 -30.97
CA SER A 164 -1.81 12.13 -30.65
C SER A 164 -1.98 12.51 -29.17
N LEU A 165 -0.92 12.37 -28.38
CA LEU A 165 -0.85 12.92 -27.02
C LEU A 165 0.00 14.18 -27.10
N THR A 166 -0.64 15.34 -27.06
CA THR A 166 0.04 16.63 -26.86
C THR A 166 0.39 16.73 -25.38
N SER A 167 1.69 16.73 -25.06
CA SER A 167 2.16 16.92 -23.68
C SER A 167 1.93 18.36 -23.24
N VAL A 168 1.05 18.57 -22.25
CA VAL A 168 1.03 19.82 -21.47
C VAL A 168 1.90 19.58 -20.25
N LEU A 169 3.18 19.99 -20.33
CA LEU A 169 4.10 19.98 -19.19
C LEU A 169 4.05 21.34 -18.50
N HIS A 170 3.72 21.33 -17.21
CA HIS A 170 3.91 22.46 -16.30
C HIS A 170 5.33 22.35 -15.70
N GLU A 171 6.08 23.46 -15.70
CA GLU A 171 7.52 23.61 -15.36
C GLU A 171 7.98 23.17 -13.94
N GLY A 172 7.17 22.45 -13.16
CA GLY A 172 7.53 22.00 -11.80
C GLY A 172 8.12 20.60 -11.66
N SER A 173 8.27 19.83 -12.75
CA SER A 173 8.47 18.36 -12.68
C SER A 173 9.81 17.85 -13.22
N ALA A 174 10.78 18.72 -13.50
CA ALA A 174 12.06 18.30 -14.08
C ALA A 174 13.01 17.58 -13.09
N SER A 175 12.79 17.66 -11.77
CA SER A 175 13.72 17.07 -10.79
C SER A 175 13.51 15.58 -10.51
N CYS A 176 12.28 15.06 -10.65
CA CYS A 176 12.00 13.64 -10.38
C CYS A 176 12.48 12.69 -11.49
N TRP A 177 12.63 13.18 -12.73
CA TRP A 177 13.03 12.34 -13.86
C TRP A 177 14.54 12.09 -13.95
N ALA A 178 15.38 12.97 -13.37
CA ALA A 178 16.83 12.83 -13.40
C ALA A 178 17.38 11.73 -12.46
N ALA A 179 16.60 11.27 -11.48
CA ALA A 179 16.99 10.18 -10.59
C ALA A 179 16.81 8.78 -11.23
N ALA A 180 15.78 8.59 -12.06
CA ALA A 180 15.48 7.31 -12.69
C ALA A 180 16.42 6.94 -13.86
N ALA A 181 17.10 7.92 -14.47
CA ALA A 181 17.98 7.71 -15.61
C ALA A 181 19.37 7.15 -15.24
N ARG A 182 19.76 7.12 -13.95
CA ARG A 182 21.11 6.73 -13.51
C ARG A 182 21.37 5.21 -13.47
N HIS A 183 20.37 4.37 -13.74
CA HIS A 183 20.49 2.91 -13.65
C HIS A 183 20.23 2.14 -14.96
N ARG A 184 20.22 2.79 -16.13
CA ARG A 184 20.06 2.09 -17.42
C ARG A 184 21.03 2.59 -18.49
N PRO A 185 22.07 1.81 -18.87
CA PRO A 185 22.84 2.10 -20.07
C PRO A 185 22.01 1.71 -21.31
N GLY A 186 21.77 2.66 -22.22
CA GLY A 186 21.21 2.38 -23.56
C GLY A 186 20.08 3.27 -24.07
N CYS A 187 19.54 4.20 -23.29
CA CYS A 187 18.49 5.12 -23.77
C CYS A 187 19.08 6.48 -24.18
N SER A 188 19.23 6.73 -25.50
CA SER A 188 19.47 8.08 -26.02
C SER A 188 18.16 8.76 -26.37
N TRP A 189 17.93 9.96 -25.82
CA TRP A 189 16.84 10.84 -26.25
C TRP A 189 17.43 12.09 -26.89
N THR A 190 17.01 12.41 -28.12
CA THR A 190 17.25 13.71 -28.74
C THR A 190 16.07 14.63 -28.44
N GLN A 191 16.34 15.65 -27.63
CA GLN A 191 15.37 16.68 -27.27
C GLN A 191 15.22 17.67 -28.43
N ARG A 192 14.01 17.78 -29.00
CA ARG A 192 13.67 18.81 -29.98
C ARG A 192 13.05 19.99 -29.23
N ASN A 193 13.73 21.14 -29.22
CA ASN A 193 13.23 22.38 -28.63
C ASN A 193 12.14 22.99 -29.54
N PRO A 194 10.96 23.35 -29.00
CA PRO A 194 10.05 24.25 -29.71
C PRO A 194 10.44 25.72 -29.51
N ASP A 195 10.25 26.49 -30.58
CA ASP A 195 10.50 27.93 -30.69
C ASP A 195 9.75 28.77 -29.64
N PRO A 196 10.35 29.84 -29.08
CA PRO A 196 9.71 30.68 -28.07
C PRO A 196 9.17 31.97 -28.69
N GLN A 197 7.92 31.99 -29.19
CA GLN A 197 7.21 33.25 -29.41
C GLN A 197 5.74 33.13 -29.04
N GLY A 198 5.38 33.76 -27.91
CA GLY A 198 4.01 33.88 -27.42
C GLY A 198 3.90 35.01 -26.40
N THR A 199 3.71 36.22 -26.89
CA THR A 199 3.46 37.46 -26.14
C THR A 199 2.25 37.35 -25.21
N ARG A 200 2.42 37.67 -23.91
CA ARG A 200 1.32 37.90 -22.95
C ARG A 200 0.91 39.37 -22.96
N PRO A 201 -0.40 39.69 -22.95
CA PRO A 201 -0.88 41.04 -22.68
C PRO A 201 -0.90 41.31 -21.17
N GLN A 202 -0.48 42.52 -20.78
CA GLN A 202 -0.57 43.06 -19.43
C GLN A 202 -1.98 43.59 -19.18
N THR A 203 -2.63 43.14 -18.11
CA THR A 203 -3.78 43.83 -17.50
C THR A 203 -3.43 44.16 -16.06
N GLY A 204 -3.46 45.45 -15.75
CA GLY A 204 -3.20 45.99 -14.42
C GLY A 204 -4.47 46.28 -13.62
N ALA A 205 -4.20 46.84 -12.42
CA ALA A 205 -5.08 47.43 -11.41
C ALA A 205 -5.52 46.50 -10.25
N PRO A 206 -5.85 47.05 -9.06
CA PRO A 206 -4.94 47.76 -8.16
C PRO A 206 -5.00 47.25 -6.69
N HIS A 207 -4.05 47.74 -5.88
CA HIS A 207 -4.01 47.75 -4.40
C HIS A 207 -5.40 47.92 -3.75
N GLY A 208 -5.81 47.20 -2.71
CA GLY A 208 -5.10 46.84 -1.48
C GLY A 208 -5.90 47.44 -0.33
N PHE A 209 -6.84 46.68 0.23
CA PHE A 209 -7.67 47.06 1.38
C PHE A 209 -7.26 46.20 2.57
N ASP A 210 -6.79 46.85 3.64
CA ASP A 210 -6.27 46.26 4.87
C ASP A 210 -7.24 46.56 6.02
N PRO A 211 -7.88 45.55 6.65
CA PRO A 211 -8.68 45.77 7.84
C PRO A 211 -8.09 45.02 9.04
N TYR A 212 -6.99 45.49 9.61
CA TYR A 212 -6.63 45.24 11.00
C TYR A 212 -6.09 46.51 11.67
N GLN A 213 -7.00 47.35 12.15
CA GLN A 213 -6.73 48.29 13.24
C GLN A 213 -7.58 47.92 14.46
N GLU A 214 -6.87 47.62 15.54
CA GLU A 214 -7.17 47.92 16.95
C GLU A 214 -8.59 47.70 17.48
N ARG A 215 -8.74 46.65 18.29
CA ARG A 215 -9.15 46.76 19.72
C ARG A 215 -8.90 45.45 20.47
#